data_AF-A0A293L754-F1
#
_entry.id   AF-A0A293L754-F1
#
_cell.length_a   1.000
_cell.length_b   1.000
_cell.length_c   1.000
_cell.angle_alpha   90.00
_cell.angle_beta   90.00
_cell.angle_gamma   90.00
#
_symmetry.space_group_name_H-M   'P 1'
#
loop_
_entity.id
_entity.type
_entity.pdbx_description
1 polymer ?
#
loop_
_entity_poly.entity_id
_entity_poly.type
_entity_poly.pdbx_seq_one_letter_code
_entity_poly.pdbx_strand_id
1 'polypeptide(L)'
;MGISSVGGCILDAAVTKFSGLAVFQPVINGVGGNLVAIQSCKLSTLLAQRSKLGSHPSNDAQSCVDPCSAFCGKSSHARTARLLMLMVLPGHLIFVYSIQLLNAGNTVITPIFLACYLTAALFQVALLLYFARCMIYCMWSRGIDPDNAAIPYLTALGDLLGIAFLAFSFQPFPT
;
A
#
# COMPACT_ATOMS: atom_id res chain seq x y z
N MET A 1 -2.16 -13.64 -13.96
CA MET A 1 -1.73 -13.05 -15.24
C MET A 1 -2.61 -11.89 -15.73
N GLY A 2 -3.92 -11.85 -15.48
CA GLY A 2 -4.76 -10.71 -15.90
C GLY A 2 -4.47 -9.37 -15.20
N ILE A 3 -4.22 -9.40 -13.88
CA ILE A 3 -4.06 -8.18 -13.06
C ILE A 3 -2.76 -7.41 -13.43
N SER A 4 -1.64 -8.12 -13.61
CA SER A 4 -0.39 -7.52 -14.10
C SER A 4 -0.48 -6.99 -15.53
N SER A 5 -1.29 -7.61 -16.40
CA SER A 5 -1.44 -7.15 -17.78
C SER A 5 -2.20 -5.82 -17.86
N VAL A 6 -3.25 -5.68 -17.04
CA VAL A 6 -4.02 -4.42 -16.94
C VAL A 6 -3.16 -3.34 -16.29
N GLY A 7 -2.42 -3.67 -15.23
CA GLY A 7 -1.47 -2.74 -14.61
C GLY A 7 -0.34 -2.32 -15.55
N GLY A 8 0.16 -3.25 -16.37
CA GLY A 8 1.17 -2.99 -17.40
C GLY A 8 0.68 -2.02 -18.46
N CYS A 9 -0.53 -2.20 -19.01
CA CYS A 9 -1.09 -1.26 -20.00
C CYS A 9 -1.35 0.14 -19.43
N ILE A 10 -1.83 0.23 -18.18
CA ILE A 10 -2.02 1.53 -17.51
C ILE A 10 -0.68 2.21 -17.26
N LEU A 11 0.33 1.43 -16.85
CA LEU A 11 1.68 1.93 -16.65
C LEU A 11 2.31 2.41 -17.95
N ASP A 12 2.20 1.65 -19.03
CA ASP A 12 2.80 1.99 -20.32
C ASP A 12 2.18 3.26 -20.90
N ALA A 13 0.87 3.44 -20.73
CA ALA A 13 0.16 4.67 -21.11
C ALA A 13 0.49 5.87 -20.19
N ALA A 14 0.82 5.63 -18.92
CA ALA A 14 1.19 6.69 -17.97
C ALA A 14 2.66 7.12 -18.10
N VAL A 15 3.58 6.17 -18.30
CA VAL A 15 5.03 6.40 -18.44
C VAL A 15 5.35 7.09 -19.76
N THR A 16 4.65 6.75 -20.85
CA THR A 16 4.78 7.48 -22.13
C THR A 16 4.31 8.94 -22.04
N LYS A 17 3.50 9.28 -21.04
CA LYS A 17 2.91 10.61 -20.86
C LYS A 17 3.62 11.46 -19.79
N PHE A 18 4.35 10.85 -18.85
CA PHE A 18 5.01 11.53 -17.73
C PHE A 18 6.38 10.91 -17.44
N SER A 19 7.47 11.49 -17.97
CA SER A 19 8.85 10.97 -17.80
C SER A 19 9.33 10.94 -16.34
N GLY A 20 8.81 11.84 -15.49
CA GLY A 20 9.09 11.86 -14.06
C GLY A 20 8.49 10.70 -13.27
N LEU A 21 7.43 10.06 -13.79
CA LEU A 21 6.67 9.02 -13.08
C LEU A 21 7.53 7.78 -12.78
N ALA A 22 8.44 7.42 -13.70
CA ALA A 22 9.34 6.29 -13.55
C ALA A 22 10.27 6.41 -12.33
N VAL A 23 10.61 7.63 -11.90
CA VAL A 23 11.51 7.86 -10.76
C VAL A 23 10.79 7.67 -9.42
N PHE A 24 9.49 7.99 -9.36
CA PHE A 24 8.69 7.88 -8.12
C PHE A 24 8.01 6.52 -7.95
N GLN A 25 7.86 5.74 -9.02
CA GLN A 25 7.20 4.43 -8.99
C GLN A 25 7.91 3.41 -8.07
N PRO A 26 9.25 3.25 -8.09
CA PRO A 26 9.94 2.36 -7.15
C PRO A 26 9.73 2.76 -5.70
N VAL A 27 9.60 4.06 -5.42
CA VAL A 27 9.40 4.58 -4.07
C VAL A 27 8.00 4.24 -3.57
N ILE A 28 6.95 4.55 -4.35
CA ILE A 28 5.56 4.33 -3.91
C ILE A 28 5.25 2.84 -3.75
N ASN A 29 5.71 2.02 -4.69
CA ASN A 29 5.50 0.58 -4.64
C ASN A 29 6.37 -0.07 -3.55
N GLY A 30 7.62 0.37 -3.42
CA GLY A 30 8.54 -0.16 -2.41
C GLY A 30 8.09 0.15 -0.98
N VAL A 31 7.68 1.39 -0.69
CA VAL A 31 7.16 1.75 0.64
C VAL A 31 5.85 1.02 0.92
N GLY A 32 4.86 1.09 0.02
CA GLY A 32 3.56 0.44 0.23
C GLY A 32 3.66 -1.09 0.35
N GLY A 33 4.42 -1.73 -0.54
CA GLY A 33 4.67 -3.18 -0.56
C GLY A 33 5.33 -3.69 0.71
N ASN A 34 6.34 -2.97 1.22
CA ASN A 34 7.02 -3.38 2.46
C ASN A 34 6.12 -3.21 3.69
N LEU A 35 5.36 -2.11 3.78
CA LEU A 35 4.45 -1.89 4.92
C LEU A 35 3.33 -2.91 4.96
N VAL A 36 2.76 -3.25 3.79
CA VAL A 36 1.69 -4.24 3.72
C VAL A 36 2.23 -5.64 4.03
N ALA A 37 3.45 -5.98 3.61
CA ALA A 37 4.09 -7.25 3.97
C ALA A 37 4.31 -7.37 5.50
N ILE A 38 4.87 -6.32 6.14
CA ILE A 38 5.07 -6.28 7.60
C ILE A 38 3.75 -6.45 8.34
N GLN A 39 2.72 -5.71 7.93
CA GLN A 39 1.39 -5.83 8.52
C GLN A 39 0.82 -7.22 8.31
N SER A 40 1.07 -7.83 7.16
CA SER A 40 0.53 -9.14 6.81
C SER A 40 1.12 -10.24 7.69
N CYS A 41 2.45 -10.30 7.78
CA CYS A 41 3.14 -11.26 8.64
C CYS A 41 2.72 -11.11 10.11
N LYS A 42 2.54 -9.87 10.57
CA LYS A 42 2.09 -9.58 11.94
C LYS A 42 0.67 -10.09 12.18
N LEU A 43 -0.25 -9.86 11.24
CA LEU A 43 -1.62 -10.34 11.35
C LEU A 43 -1.69 -11.87 11.32
N SER A 44 -0.94 -12.52 10.43
CA SER A 44 -0.83 -13.99 10.37
C SER A 44 -0.32 -14.55 11.69
N THR A 45 0.81 -14.03 12.19
CA THR A 45 1.40 -14.47 13.47
C THR A 45 0.42 -14.31 14.64
N LEU A 46 -0.34 -13.21 14.69
CA LEU A 46 -1.34 -13.00 15.72
C LEU A 46 -2.50 -13.99 15.64
N LEU A 47 -2.95 -14.34 14.43
CA LEU A 47 -4.00 -15.34 14.23
C LEU A 47 -3.52 -16.74 14.60
N ALA A 48 -2.29 -17.10 14.21
CA ALA A 48 -1.66 -18.37 14.57
C ALA A 48 -1.48 -18.55 16.09
N GLN A 49 -1.20 -17.48 16.81
CA GLN A 49 -1.10 -17.51 18.28
C GLN A 49 -2.45 -17.60 18.99
N ARG A 50 -3.52 -17.11 18.37
CA ARG A 50 -4.84 -16.93 19.02
C ARG A 50 -5.92 -17.88 18.55
N SER A 51 -5.71 -18.59 17.45
CA SER A 51 -6.71 -19.46 16.83
C SER A 51 -6.05 -20.56 16.00
N LYS A 52 -6.80 -21.62 15.70
CA LYS A 52 -6.37 -22.62 14.72
C LYS A 52 -6.81 -22.18 13.33
N LEU A 53 -6.02 -22.55 12.32
CA LEU A 53 -6.35 -22.33 10.91
C LEU A 53 -7.77 -22.84 10.60
N GLY A 54 -8.58 -22.03 9.91
CA GLY A 54 -9.98 -22.34 9.63
C GLY A 54 -10.97 -21.98 10.75
N SER A 55 -10.51 -21.46 11.89
CA SER A 55 -11.37 -20.97 12.99
C SER A 55 -11.06 -19.51 13.31
N HIS A 56 -12.09 -18.69 13.51
CA HIS A 56 -11.90 -17.34 13.99
C HIS A 56 -11.52 -17.34 15.48
N PRO A 57 -10.65 -16.41 15.93
CA PRO A 57 -10.50 -16.17 17.35
C PRO A 57 -11.85 -15.72 17.93
N SER A 58 -12.21 -16.26 19.10
CA SER A 58 -13.50 -16.04 19.77
C SER A 58 -13.82 -14.55 20.06
N ASN A 59 -12.81 -13.67 20.02
CA ASN A 59 -12.92 -12.25 20.29
C ASN A 59 -12.80 -11.34 19.04
N ASP A 60 -12.62 -11.91 17.84
CA ASP A 60 -12.48 -11.14 16.57
C ASP A 60 -12.94 -11.97 15.35
N ALA A 61 -14.26 -12.19 15.25
CA ALA A 61 -14.87 -13.08 14.25
C ALA A 61 -15.15 -12.41 12.89
N GLN A 62 -14.98 -11.09 12.77
CA GLN A 62 -15.26 -10.37 11.53
C GLN A 62 -14.03 -10.31 10.64
N SER A 63 -14.11 -10.90 9.44
CA SER A 63 -13.00 -10.87 8.47
C SER A 63 -12.76 -9.47 7.90
N CYS A 64 -13.84 -8.71 7.65
CA CYS A 64 -13.76 -7.31 7.27
C CYS A 64 -14.56 -6.48 8.28
N VAL A 65 -13.95 -5.38 8.71
CA VAL A 65 -14.55 -4.35 9.58
C VAL A 65 -14.62 -3.06 8.79
N ASP A 66 -15.52 -2.14 9.16
CA ASP A 66 -15.59 -0.83 8.50
C ASP A 66 -14.22 -0.13 8.53
N PRO A 67 -13.83 0.59 7.47
CA PRO A 67 -12.53 1.24 7.38
C PRO A 67 -12.30 2.23 8.54
N CYS A 68 -13.34 2.93 8.98
CA CYS A 68 -13.24 3.81 10.16
C CYS A 68 -12.90 3.01 11.43
N SER A 69 -13.48 1.83 11.61
CA SER A 69 -13.14 0.91 12.72
C SER A 69 -11.74 0.30 12.55
N ALA A 70 -11.29 0.08 11.31
CA ALA A 70 -9.96 -0.45 11.00
C ALA A 70 -8.82 0.53 11.34
N PHE A 71 -9.04 1.84 11.16
CA PHE A 71 -8.00 2.86 11.38
C PHE A 71 -8.20 3.68 12.67
N CYS A 72 -9.44 4.02 13.03
CA CYS A 72 -9.78 4.84 14.19
C CYS A 72 -10.18 4.01 15.43
N GLY A 73 -10.24 2.68 15.31
CA GLY A 73 -10.55 1.79 16.43
C GLY A 73 -9.51 1.80 17.55
N LYS A 74 -9.91 1.32 18.73
CA LYS A 74 -9.02 1.09 19.89
C LYS A 74 -8.26 -0.25 19.82
N SER A 75 -8.47 -1.05 18.79
CA SER A 75 -7.83 -2.36 18.63
C SER A 75 -6.31 -2.23 18.39
N SER A 76 -5.55 -3.25 18.79
CA SER A 76 -4.11 -3.33 18.54
C SER A 76 -3.76 -3.22 17.03
N HIS A 77 -4.68 -3.70 16.19
CA HIS A 77 -4.58 -3.62 14.73
C HIS A 77 -4.66 -2.17 14.23
N ALA A 78 -5.63 -1.39 14.72
CA ALA A 78 -5.78 0.02 14.37
C ALA A 78 -4.60 0.88 14.86
N ARG A 79 -4.00 0.53 16.02
CA ARG A 79 -2.76 1.19 16.47
C ARG A 79 -1.60 0.91 15.53
N THR A 80 -1.42 -0.34 15.09
CA THR A 80 -0.34 -0.69 14.16
C THR A 80 -0.55 -0.02 12.80
N ALA A 81 -1.77 -0.05 12.26
CA ALA A 81 -2.09 0.61 11.00
C ALA A 81 -1.81 2.12 11.03
N ARG A 82 -2.18 2.82 12.13
CA ARG A 82 -1.87 4.24 12.32
C ARG A 82 -0.37 4.52 12.39
N LEU A 83 0.40 3.67 13.09
CA LEU A 83 1.86 3.82 13.15
C LEU A 83 2.51 3.62 11.78
N LEU A 84 2.05 2.64 11.00
CA LEU A 84 2.53 2.43 9.63
C LEU A 84 2.18 3.62 8.74
N MET A 85 0.95 4.15 8.82
CA MET A 85 0.56 5.38 8.09
C MET A 85 1.39 6.60 8.51
N LEU A 86 1.69 6.76 9.80
CA LEU A 86 2.54 7.85 10.28
C LEU A 86 3.96 7.76 9.68
N MET A 87 4.47 6.54 9.45
CA MET A 87 5.80 6.31 8.88
C MET A 87 5.87 6.56 7.37
N VAL A 88 4.73 6.58 6.66
CA VAL A 88 4.65 6.89 5.22
C VAL A 88 5.18 8.29 4.95
N LEU A 89 4.73 9.30 5.72
CA LEU A 89 5.13 10.69 5.51
C LEU A 89 6.66 10.91 5.57
N PRO A 90 7.37 10.58 6.66
CA PRO A 90 8.81 10.76 6.72
C PRO A 90 9.54 9.89 5.70
N GLY A 91 9.08 8.65 5.45
CA GLY A 91 9.70 7.77 4.45
C GLY A 91 9.68 8.39 3.05
N HIS A 92 8.49 8.82 2.60
CA HIS A 92 8.33 9.47 1.29
C HIS A 92 9.09 10.79 1.19
N LEU A 93 9.09 11.62 2.24
CA LEU A 93 9.85 12.87 2.24
C LEU A 93 11.35 12.64 2.06
N ILE A 94 11.92 11.63 2.74
CA ILE A 94 13.34 11.27 2.59
C ILE A 94 13.63 10.88 1.14
N PHE A 95 12.82 10.01 0.54
CA PHE A 95 13.04 9.56 -0.84
C PHE A 95 12.87 10.68 -1.86
N VAL A 96 11.86 11.53 -1.70
CA VAL A 96 11.65 12.71 -2.56
C VAL A 96 12.83 13.66 -2.48
N TYR A 97 13.34 13.93 -1.28
CA TYR A 97 14.51 14.77 -1.07
C TYR A 97 15.77 14.16 -1.69
N SER A 98 15.95 12.84 -1.59
CA SER A 98 17.04 12.12 -2.27
C SER A 98 16.96 12.23 -3.79
N ILE A 99 15.76 12.10 -4.38
CA ILE A 99 15.54 12.27 -5.83
C ILE A 99 15.95 13.68 -6.28
N GLN A 100 15.57 14.70 -5.49
CA GLN A 100 15.93 16.08 -5.76
C GLN A 100 17.45 16.31 -5.68
N LEU A 101 18.13 15.72 -4.69
CA LEU A 101 19.58 15.83 -4.54
C LEU A 101 20.34 15.17 -5.71
N LEU A 102 19.83 14.05 -6.22
CA LEU A 102 20.43 13.30 -7.32
C LEU A 102 20.13 13.88 -8.70
N ASN A 103 19.32 14.96 -8.78
CA ASN A 103 18.76 15.49 -10.03
C ASN A 103 18.12 14.40 -10.92
N ALA A 104 17.56 13.37 -10.30
CA ALA A 104 16.99 12.25 -11.02
C ALA A 104 15.65 12.65 -11.66
N GLY A 105 15.57 12.61 -12.99
CA GLY A 105 14.34 12.83 -13.76
C GLY A 105 14.09 14.26 -14.24
N ASN A 106 14.99 15.22 -13.99
CA ASN A 106 14.85 16.64 -14.40
C ASN A 106 13.48 17.28 -14.04
N THR A 107 12.77 16.75 -13.05
CA THR A 107 11.46 17.26 -12.64
C THR A 107 11.60 18.31 -11.55
N VAL A 108 10.98 19.47 -11.76
CA VAL A 108 10.86 20.51 -10.73
C VAL A 108 9.83 20.05 -9.69
N ILE A 109 10.29 19.73 -8.48
CA ILE A 109 9.40 19.35 -7.38
C ILE A 109 8.71 20.60 -6.84
N THR A 110 7.47 20.82 -7.26
CA THR A 110 6.64 21.91 -6.73
C THR A 110 5.97 21.49 -5.41
N PRO A 111 5.67 22.43 -4.50
CA PRO A 111 4.98 22.10 -3.25
C PRO A 111 3.57 21.52 -3.49
N ILE A 112 2.91 21.91 -4.58
CA ILE A 112 1.59 21.38 -4.94
C ILE A 112 1.72 19.92 -5.43
N PHE A 113 2.70 19.62 -6.28
CA PHE A 113 3.00 18.24 -6.67
C PHE A 113 3.32 17.37 -5.45
N LEU A 114 4.16 17.87 -4.53
CA LEU A 114 4.50 17.17 -3.29
C LEU A 114 3.25 16.86 -2.45
N ALA A 115 2.33 17.81 -2.30
CA ALA A 115 1.09 17.61 -1.57
C ALA A 115 0.19 16.54 -2.24
N CYS A 116 0.02 16.60 -3.57
CA CYS A 116 -0.72 15.59 -4.32
C CYS A 116 -0.08 14.20 -4.20
N TYR A 117 1.24 14.12 -4.33
CA TYR A 117 2.02 12.89 -4.20
C TYR A 117 1.89 12.26 -2.80
N LEU A 118 2.06 13.05 -1.75
CA LEU A 118 1.93 12.56 -0.36
C LEU A 118 0.50 12.09 -0.07
N THR A 119 -0.51 12.79 -0.61
CA THR A 119 -1.91 12.38 -0.47
C THR A 119 -2.17 11.06 -1.19
N ALA A 120 -1.66 10.90 -2.41
CA ALA A 120 -1.72 9.65 -3.17
C ALA A 120 -1.04 8.49 -2.43
N ALA A 121 0.17 8.71 -1.91
CA ALA A 121 0.91 7.71 -1.14
C ALA A 121 0.18 7.28 0.14
N LEU A 122 -0.35 8.23 0.91
CA LEU A 122 -1.14 7.92 2.11
C LEU A 122 -2.39 7.11 1.77
N PHE A 123 -3.11 7.50 0.71
CA PHE A 123 -4.31 6.80 0.28
C PHE A 123 -4.00 5.39 -0.22
N GLN A 124 -2.90 5.22 -0.95
CA GLN A 124 -2.40 3.93 -1.41
C GLN A 124 -2.12 2.97 -0.25
N VAL A 125 -1.34 3.41 0.74
CA VAL A 125 -0.99 2.59 1.90
C VAL A 125 -2.23 2.30 2.76
N ALA A 126 -3.14 3.27 2.93
CA ALA A 126 -4.39 3.05 3.65
C ALA A 126 -5.23 1.93 3.00
N LEU A 127 -5.42 1.97 1.68
CA LEU A 127 -6.13 0.92 0.97
C LEU A 127 -5.43 -0.44 1.12
N LEU A 128 -4.10 -0.47 0.97
CA LEU A 128 -3.32 -1.71 1.13
C LEU A 128 -3.47 -2.33 2.52
N LEU A 129 -3.34 -1.53 3.58
CA LEU A 129 -3.49 -2.02 4.96
C LEU A 129 -4.90 -2.54 5.22
N TYR A 130 -5.92 -1.90 4.64
CA TYR A 130 -7.31 -2.35 4.74
C TYR A 130 -7.51 -3.70 4.02
N PHE A 131 -7.08 -3.80 2.76
CA PHE A 131 -7.16 -5.03 1.98
C PHE A 131 -6.36 -6.16 2.63
N ALA A 132 -5.20 -5.88 3.22
CA ALA A 132 -4.41 -6.86 3.95
C ALA A 132 -5.20 -7.47 5.11
N ARG A 133 -5.84 -6.64 5.94
CA ARG A 133 -6.68 -7.14 7.05
C ARG A 133 -7.78 -8.07 6.53
N CYS A 134 -8.56 -7.59 5.56
CA CYS A 134 -9.65 -8.35 4.96
C CYS A 134 -9.17 -9.69 4.38
N MET A 135 -8.11 -9.64 3.59
CA MET A 135 -7.62 -10.80 2.85
C MET A 135 -7.03 -11.86 3.79
N ILE A 136 -6.24 -11.46 4.77
CA ILE A 136 -5.62 -12.38 5.73
C ILE A 136 -6.67 -13.07 6.58
N TYR A 137 -7.63 -12.32 7.12
CA TYR A 137 -8.70 -12.92 7.92
C TYR A 137 -9.59 -13.85 7.07
N CYS A 138 -9.90 -13.46 5.82
CA CYS A 138 -10.65 -14.32 4.89
C CYS A 138 -9.89 -15.59 4.50
N MET A 139 -8.58 -15.51 4.27
CA MET A 139 -7.75 -16.68 3.98
C MET A 139 -7.67 -17.59 5.20
N TRP A 140 -7.45 -17.01 6.37
CA TRP A 140 -7.40 -17.73 7.63
C TRP A 140 -8.70 -18.47 7.93
N SER A 141 -9.85 -17.81 7.74
CA SER A 141 -11.18 -18.42 7.94
C SER A 141 -11.47 -19.55 6.96
N ARG A 142 -10.81 -19.57 5.81
CA ARG A 142 -10.92 -20.63 4.78
C ARG A 142 -9.89 -21.74 4.95
N GLY A 143 -9.08 -21.72 6.00
CA GLY A 143 -8.03 -22.72 6.19
C GLY A 143 -6.82 -22.54 5.26
N ILE A 144 -6.66 -21.37 4.65
CA ILE A 144 -5.55 -21.04 3.76
C ILE A 144 -4.50 -20.27 4.55
N ASP A 145 -3.25 -20.70 4.49
CA ASP A 145 -2.13 -19.99 5.10
C ASP A 145 -1.92 -18.63 4.38
N PRO A 146 -2.19 -17.50 5.05
CA PRO A 146 -2.07 -16.19 4.43
C PRO A 146 -0.60 -15.80 4.17
N ASP A 147 0.39 -16.40 4.83
CA ASP A 147 1.79 -16.02 4.62
C ASP A 147 2.30 -16.48 3.24
N ASN A 148 1.80 -17.62 2.73
CA ASN A 148 2.16 -18.13 1.40
C ASN A 148 1.38 -17.47 0.26
N ALA A 149 0.15 -17.01 0.53
CA ALA A 149 -0.75 -16.56 -0.52
C ALA A 149 -0.99 -15.04 -0.50
N ALA A 150 -1.06 -14.39 0.66
CA ALA A 150 -1.56 -13.02 0.76
C ALA A 150 -0.58 -11.96 0.23
N ILE A 151 0.70 -12.10 0.58
CA ILE A 151 1.75 -11.15 0.24
C ILE A 151 1.84 -10.88 -1.28
N PRO A 152 1.95 -11.88 -2.18
CA PRO A 152 2.08 -11.61 -3.62
C PRO A 152 0.86 -10.89 -4.22
N TYR A 153 -0.37 -11.18 -3.77
CA TYR A 153 -1.54 -10.43 -4.25
C TYR A 153 -1.56 -9.00 -3.71
N LEU A 154 -1.19 -8.79 -2.44
CA LEU A 154 -1.16 -7.46 -1.84
C LEU A 154 -0.06 -6.59 -2.46
N THR A 155 1.09 -7.17 -2.80
CA THR A 155 2.15 -6.48 -3.55
C THR A 155 1.66 -6.10 -4.95
N ALA A 156 1.06 -7.04 -5.70
CA ALA A 156 0.53 -6.74 -7.02
C ALA A 156 -0.58 -5.69 -7.01
N LEU A 157 -1.44 -5.70 -5.98
CA LEU A 157 -2.43 -4.65 -5.76
C LEU A 157 -1.75 -3.30 -5.44
N GLY A 158 -0.67 -3.34 -4.65
CA GLY A 158 0.12 -2.17 -4.30
C GLY A 158 0.78 -1.52 -5.51
N ASP A 159 1.30 -2.33 -6.42
CA ASP A 159 1.87 -1.87 -7.68
C ASP A 159 0.80 -1.20 -8.56
N LEU A 160 -0.35 -1.84 -8.73
CA LEU A 160 -1.45 -1.30 -9.52
C LEU A 160 -1.95 0.04 -8.96
N LEU A 161 -2.23 0.09 -7.66
CA LEU A 161 -2.69 1.30 -6.98
C LEU A 161 -1.63 2.40 -6.98
N GLY A 162 -0.36 2.04 -6.76
CA GLY A 162 0.77 2.96 -6.76
C GLY A 162 0.90 3.67 -8.10
N ILE A 163 0.86 2.93 -9.20
CA ILE A 163 0.94 3.47 -10.56
C ILE A 163 -0.28 4.36 -10.86
N ALA A 164 -1.49 3.90 -10.54
CA ALA A 164 -2.71 4.64 -10.81
C ALA A 164 -2.77 5.98 -10.05
N PHE A 165 -2.48 5.99 -8.75
CA PHE A 165 -2.51 7.21 -7.95
C PHE A 165 -1.34 8.14 -8.25
N LEU A 166 -0.17 7.59 -8.58
CA LEU A 166 0.96 8.38 -9.03
C LEU A 166 0.60 9.09 -10.36
N ALA A 167 0.07 8.37 -11.34
CA ALA A 167 -0.38 8.97 -12.61
C ALA A 167 -1.42 10.08 -12.38
N PHE A 168 -2.37 9.88 -11.45
CA PHE A 168 -3.33 10.92 -11.07
C PHE A 168 -2.65 12.15 -10.45
N SER A 169 -1.62 11.97 -9.61
CA SER A 169 -0.88 13.09 -9.02
C SER A 169 -0.11 13.94 -10.03
N PHE A 170 0.23 13.39 -11.19
CA PHE A 170 0.92 14.07 -12.29
C PHE A 170 -0.03 14.77 -13.29
N GLN A 171 -1.32 14.41 -13.36
CA GLN A 171 -2.27 15.04 -14.28
C GLN A 171 -2.36 16.58 -14.19
N PRO A 172 -2.29 17.21 -13.00
CA PRO A 172 -2.33 18.66 -12.89
C PRO A 172 -1.03 19.35 -13.33
N PHE A 173 0.04 18.59 -13.56
CA PHE A 173 1.38 19.08 -13.89
C PHE A 173 1.91 18.39 -15.16
N PRO A 174 1.29 18.64 -16.32
CA PRO A 174 1.87 18.18 -17.58
C PRO A 174 3.26 18.81 -17.74
N THR A 175 4.29 17.95 -17.76
CA THR A 175 5.66 18.29 -18.16
C THR A 175 5.73 18.59 -19.63
#